data_AF-A0A914Z6W3-F1
#
_entry.id   AF-A0A914Z6W3-F1
#
_cell.length_a   1.000
_cell.length_b   1.000
_cell.length_c   1.000
_cell.angle_alpha   90.00
_cell.angle_beta   90.00
_cell.angle_gamma   90.00
#
_symmetry.space_group_name_H-M   'P 1'
#
loop_
_entity.id
_entity.type
_entity.pdbx_description
1 polymer ?
#
loop_
_entity_poly.entity_id
_entity_poly.type
_entity_poly.pdbx_seq_one_letter_code
_entity_poly.pdbx_strand_id
1 'polypeptide(L)'
;MYMQSQAGITDADESLVELDVTGTTSKNMVMINRIPGQPAPTCIQRYLMRKHVYEPLSIDQKFLDSTMFPWLLPNGLYGWDHPREGNVTMKMYNRARLMNIDRRFATDKMYVLVVASIIEQQQLTSSISVALRQSKEKINCKDVLNLLQSNKTSDHILFSSMLSEIRGYAGYWYNVAQVLRSFCQVFGKATWFVTFSPNIRGWLALHRSYAEIHRCIVDENNIYDMVAKDPLIFTRFFQGRLNAIWRFIHSDAQPLGQVIHSFYRKEYQENSLTHAHCFLWIKGNFV
;
A
#
# COMPACT_ATOMS: atom_id res chain seq x y z
N MET A 1 -3.30 -23.34 0.36
CA MET A 1 -1.92 -23.76 0.07
C MET A 1 -1.10 -23.58 1.34
N TYR A 2 -0.67 -24.71 1.90
CA TYR A 2 0.26 -24.85 3.01
C TYR A 2 1.48 -23.91 2.87
N MET A 3 1.87 -23.25 3.95
CA MET A 3 3.28 -22.90 4.18
C MET A 3 3.71 -23.65 5.43
N GLN A 4 4.40 -24.79 5.22
CA GLN A 4 5.19 -25.43 6.24
C GLN A 4 6.40 -24.56 6.53
N SER A 5 6.57 -24.23 7.81
CA SER A 5 7.86 -23.85 8.38
C SER A 5 8.80 -25.05 8.33
N GLN A 6 10.02 -24.85 7.85
CA GLN A 6 11.17 -25.62 8.29
C GLN A 6 12.31 -24.66 8.57
N ALA A 7 12.42 -24.26 9.83
CA ALA A 7 13.71 -24.14 10.48
C ALA A 7 13.61 -25.09 11.68
N GLY A 8 14.31 -26.22 11.60
CA GLY A 8 14.34 -27.20 12.67
C GLY A 8 15.04 -26.62 13.88
N ILE A 9 14.38 -26.66 15.03
CA ILE A 9 15.01 -26.68 16.34
C ILE A 9 14.32 -27.79 17.10
N THR A 10 15.11 -28.82 17.40
CA THR A 10 14.80 -30.01 18.19
C THR A 10 14.33 -29.62 19.58
N ASP A 11 13.35 -30.37 20.10
CA ASP A 11 12.96 -30.34 21.52
C ASP A 11 14.18 -30.60 22.41
N ALA A 12 14.66 -29.56 23.09
CA ALA A 12 15.42 -29.64 24.33
C ALA A 12 15.47 -28.25 25.02
N ASP A 13 15.09 -28.28 26.30
CA ASP A 13 15.24 -27.28 27.35
C ASP A 13 14.44 -25.96 27.33
N GLU A 14 13.48 -25.95 28.27
CA GLU A 14 13.01 -24.80 29.02
C GLU A 14 14.18 -23.95 29.55
N SER A 15 14.44 -22.80 28.93
CA SER A 15 14.95 -21.65 29.67
C SER A 15 14.43 -20.34 29.06
N LEU A 16 13.76 -19.59 29.92
CA LEU A 16 13.21 -18.27 29.68
C LEU A 16 14.32 -17.31 29.24
N VAL A 17 14.18 -16.74 28.05
CA VAL A 17 14.82 -15.46 27.72
C VAL A 17 13.70 -14.43 27.67
N GLU A 18 13.46 -13.80 28.82
CA GLU A 18 12.72 -12.55 28.91
C GLU A 18 13.48 -11.49 28.09
N LEU A 19 12.93 -11.12 26.94
CA LEU A 19 13.21 -9.82 26.34
C LEU A 19 12.27 -8.81 26.98
N ASP A 20 12.80 -8.21 28.05
CA ASP A 20 12.24 -7.07 28.74
C ASP A 20 12.08 -5.90 27.74
N VAL A 21 10.81 -5.58 27.43
CA VAL A 21 10.44 -4.33 26.76
C VAL A 21 9.46 -3.61 27.67
N THR A 22 9.95 -3.27 28.86
CA THR A 22 9.35 -2.23 29.68
C THR A 22 9.72 -0.86 29.13
N GLY A 23 8.71 -0.10 28.73
CA GLY A 23 8.80 1.33 28.42
C GLY A 23 8.49 1.66 26.96
N THR A 24 7.23 1.94 26.62
CA THR A 24 6.67 3.30 26.72
C THR A 24 5.20 3.23 26.22
N THR A 25 4.33 3.85 26.99
CA THR A 25 2.88 3.98 26.79
C THR A 25 2.48 4.68 25.48
N SER A 26 1.75 3.98 24.62
CA SER A 26 0.65 4.56 23.82
C SER A 26 -0.27 3.44 23.33
N LYS A 27 -1.41 3.31 24.02
CA LYS A 27 -2.50 2.41 23.65
C LYS A 27 -3.23 3.01 22.45
N ASN A 28 -3.21 2.34 21.31
CA ASN A 28 -4.31 2.30 20.34
C ASN A 28 -4.10 1.13 19.37
N MET A 29 -4.09 -0.08 19.94
CA MET A 29 -4.23 -1.31 19.16
C MET A 29 -5.73 -1.53 18.95
N VAL A 30 -6.16 -1.64 17.69
CA VAL A 30 -7.58 -1.89 17.35
C VAL A 30 -8.00 -3.18 18.06
N MET A 31 -8.85 -3.02 19.07
CA MET A 31 -9.37 -4.11 19.88
C MET A 31 -10.41 -4.85 19.06
N ILE A 32 -10.11 -6.09 18.66
CA ILE A 32 -11.18 -7.09 18.46
C ILE A 32 -11.92 -7.13 19.80
N ASN A 33 -13.23 -6.83 19.78
CA ASN A 33 -14.06 -6.69 20.98
C ASN A 33 -13.67 -7.70 22.07
N ARG A 34 -13.12 -7.19 23.19
CA ARG A 34 -12.85 -8.00 24.38
C ARG A 34 -14.17 -8.60 24.84
N ILE A 35 -14.25 -9.93 24.88
CA ILE A 35 -15.28 -10.61 25.65
C ILE A 35 -14.88 -10.43 27.14
N PRO A 36 -15.71 -9.81 27.99
CA PRO A 36 -15.39 -9.65 29.41
C PRO A 36 -15.14 -11.03 30.06
N GLY A 37 -14.02 -11.18 30.76
CA GLY A 37 -13.68 -12.40 31.52
C GLY A 37 -12.67 -13.36 30.88
N GLN A 38 -12.11 -13.07 29.71
CA GLN A 38 -11.03 -13.88 29.13
C GLN A 38 -9.63 -13.27 29.35
N PRO A 39 -8.59 -14.11 29.58
CA PRO A 39 -7.21 -13.66 29.69
C PRO A 39 -6.78 -12.96 28.40
N ALA A 40 -5.86 -11.99 28.53
CA ALA A 40 -5.37 -11.24 27.39
C ALA A 40 -4.73 -12.20 26.36
N PRO A 41 -5.14 -12.18 25.09
CA PRO A 41 -4.62 -13.10 24.10
C PRO A 41 -3.12 -12.87 23.91
N THR A 42 -2.38 -13.97 23.79
CA THR A 42 -0.95 -13.96 23.45
C THR A 42 -0.74 -13.34 22.07
N CYS A 43 0.49 -12.90 21.76
CA CYS A 43 0.80 -12.29 20.46
C CYS A 43 0.36 -13.18 19.28
N ILE A 44 0.61 -14.49 19.38
CA ILE A 44 0.18 -15.48 18.39
C ILE A 44 -1.34 -15.52 18.27
N GLN A 45 -2.07 -15.54 19.39
CA GLN A 45 -3.53 -15.56 19.39
C GLN A 45 -4.17 -14.28 18.82
N ARG A 46 -3.46 -13.14 18.85
CA ARG A 46 -3.92 -11.88 18.24
C ARG A 46 -3.81 -11.88 16.73
N TYR A 47 -2.78 -12.52 16.18
CA TYR A 47 -2.50 -12.52 14.73
C TYR A 47 -2.91 -13.83 14.03
N LEU A 48 -3.38 -14.83 14.78
CA LEU A 48 -3.87 -16.08 14.20
C LEU A 48 -5.16 -15.83 13.42
N MET A 49 -5.10 -15.98 12.09
CA MET A 49 -6.29 -15.97 11.26
C MET A 49 -7.20 -17.15 11.63
N ARG A 50 -8.38 -16.85 12.16
CA ARG A 50 -9.37 -17.87 12.48
C ARG A 50 -10.18 -18.19 11.24
N LYS A 51 -10.39 -19.48 10.99
CA LYS A 51 -11.32 -19.92 9.93
C LYS A 51 -12.72 -19.44 10.32
N HIS A 52 -13.31 -18.60 9.46
CA HIS A 52 -14.67 -18.15 9.67
C HIS A 52 -15.65 -19.31 9.42
N VAL A 53 -16.76 -19.34 10.16
CA VAL A 53 -17.80 -20.38 10.04
C VAL A 53 -18.58 -20.26 8.71
N TYR A 54 -18.55 -19.07 8.09
CA TYR A 54 -19.29 -18.80 6.87
C TYR A 54 -18.47 -19.17 5.64
N GLU A 55 -19.18 -19.59 4.59
CA GLU A 55 -18.56 -19.84 3.30
C GLU A 55 -18.04 -18.53 2.71
N PRO A 56 -16.82 -18.55 2.11
CA PRO A 56 -16.27 -17.37 1.47
C PRO A 56 -17.10 -17.02 0.23
N LEU A 57 -17.41 -15.73 0.06
CA LEU A 57 -18.03 -15.23 -1.16
C LEU A 57 -17.00 -15.17 -2.29
N SER A 58 -17.43 -15.50 -3.50
CA SER A 58 -16.60 -15.31 -4.70
C SER A 58 -16.49 -13.84 -5.04
N ILE A 59 -15.32 -13.42 -5.52
CA ILE A 59 -15.09 -12.04 -6.00
C ILE A 59 -15.93 -11.72 -7.24
N ASP A 60 -16.27 -12.75 -8.02
CA ASP A 60 -17.07 -12.63 -9.25
C ASP A 60 -18.58 -12.65 -8.97
N GLN A 61 -19.00 -12.68 -7.70
CA GLN A 61 -20.40 -12.64 -7.33
C GLN A 61 -21.01 -11.28 -7.70
N LYS A 62 -22.17 -11.30 -8.35
CA LYS A 62 -22.93 -10.07 -8.65
C LYS A 62 -23.36 -9.37 -7.36
N PHE A 63 -23.25 -8.04 -7.37
CA PHE A 63 -23.60 -7.13 -6.27
C PHE A 63 -22.82 -7.43 -4.97
N LEU A 64 -21.57 -7.88 -5.11
CA LEU A 64 -20.71 -8.22 -3.99
C LEU A 64 -20.49 -7.04 -3.04
N ASP A 65 -20.28 -5.83 -3.57
CA ASP A 65 -20.05 -4.63 -2.74
C ASP A 65 -21.27 -4.24 -1.93
N SER A 66 -22.46 -4.28 -2.53
CA SER A 66 -23.72 -4.05 -1.82
C SER A 66 -23.95 -5.09 -0.71
N THR A 67 -23.48 -6.32 -0.91
CA THR A 67 -23.61 -7.41 0.07
C THR A 67 -22.59 -7.28 1.20
N MET A 68 -21.35 -6.94 0.88
CA MET A 68 -20.27 -6.75 1.87
C MET A 68 -20.42 -5.48 2.70
N PHE A 69 -20.96 -4.42 2.09
CA PHE A 69 -21.02 -3.09 2.70
C PHE A 69 -22.45 -2.52 2.71
N PRO A 70 -23.43 -3.20 3.35
CA PRO A 70 -24.81 -2.74 3.39
C PRO A 70 -24.94 -1.36 4.08
N TRP A 71 -24.02 -0.98 4.98
CA TRP A 71 -24.03 0.35 5.60
C TRP A 71 -23.52 1.46 4.67
N LEU A 72 -22.70 1.13 3.66
CA LEU A 72 -22.25 2.10 2.65
C LEU A 72 -23.25 2.19 1.49
N LEU A 73 -23.94 1.09 1.18
CA LEU A 73 -24.91 0.96 0.10
C LEU A 73 -26.26 0.44 0.65
N PRO A 74 -26.97 1.23 1.48
CA PRO A 74 -28.17 0.76 2.19
C PRO A 74 -29.31 0.34 1.26
N ASN A 75 -29.41 0.96 0.09
CA ASN A 75 -30.44 0.63 -0.90
C ASN A 75 -29.98 -0.49 -1.85
N GLY A 76 -28.73 -0.96 -1.75
CA GLY A 76 -28.12 -1.89 -2.71
C GLY A 76 -27.91 -1.32 -4.13
N LEU A 77 -28.25 -0.06 -4.35
CA LEU A 77 -28.18 0.62 -5.64
C LEU A 77 -26.82 1.27 -5.88
N TYR A 78 -26.47 1.43 -7.16
CA TYR A 78 -25.25 2.11 -7.62
C TYR A 78 -23.93 1.47 -7.16
N GLY A 79 -23.95 0.19 -6.78
CA GLY A 79 -22.76 -0.65 -6.51
C GLY A 79 -22.01 -1.03 -7.78
N TRP A 80 -20.98 -1.86 -7.69
CA TRP A 80 -20.07 -2.19 -8.80
C TRP A 80 -20.80 -2.63 -10.07
N ASP A 81 -21.74 -3.56 -9.95
CA ASP A 81 -22.47 -4.15 -11.07
C ASP A 81 -23.68 -3.33 -11.55
N HIS A 82 -23.91 -2.15 -11.00
CA HIS A 82 -25.02 -1.30 -11.41
C HIS A 82 -24.85 -0.87 -12.90
N PRO A 83 -25.91 -0.97 -13.73
CA PRO A 83 -25.83 -0.52 -15.12
C PRO A 83 -25.54 0.98 -15.19
N ARG A 84 -24.64 1.40 -16.08
CA ARG A 84 -24.23 2.80 -16.26
C ARG A 84 -24.12 3.13 -17.73
N GLU A 85 -24.36 4.38 -18.07
CA GLU A 85 -24.06 4.92 -19.38
C GLU A 85 -22.53 5.08 -19.52
N GLY A 86 -21.93 4.33 -20.44
CA GLY A 86 -20.49 4.33 -20.70
C GLY A 86 -19.71 3.28 -19.91
N ASN A 87 -18.45 3.08 -20.33
CA ASN A 87 -17.56 2.09 -19.73
C ASN A 87 -16.90 2.65 -18.45
N VAL A 88 -17.47 2.32 -17.29
CA VAL A 88 -16.90 2.68 -15.98
C VAL A 88 -16.15 1.47 -15.42
N THR A 89 -14.82 1.55 -15.43
CA THR A 89 -14.00 0.50 -14.81
C THR A 89 -14.12 0.52 -13.29
N MET A 90 -13.88 -0.63 -12.66
CA MET A 90 -13.82 -0.78 -11.19
C MET A 90 -12.89 0.27 -10.53
N LYS A 91 -11.73 0.52 -11.14
CA LYS A 91 -10.77 1.52 -10.67
C LYS A 91 -11.35 2.94 -10.72
N MET A 92 -12.04 3.30 -11.81
CA MET A 92 -12.68 4.60 -11.96
C MET A 92 -13.81 4.79 -10.95
N TYR A 93 -14.67 3.78 -10.78
CA TYR A 93 -15.76 3.80 -9.82
C TYR A 93 -15.25 4.01 -8.39
N ASN A 94 -14.33 3.16 -7.93
CA ASN A 94 -13.82 3.23 -6.56
C ASN A 94 -13.04 4.52 -6.33
N ARG A 95 -12.28 4.99 -7.32
CA ARG A 95 -11.63 6.31 -7.24
C ARG A 95 -12.66 7.41 -7.06
N ALA A 96 -13.76 7.41 -7.82
CA ALA A 96 -14.82 8.40 -7.69
C ALA A 96 -15.49 8.34 -6.30
N ARG A 97 -15.75 7.14 -5.76
CA ARG A 97 -16.30 6.96 -4.41
C ARG A 97 -15.37 7.47 -3.31
N LEU A 98 -14.07 7.14 -3.37
CA LEU A 98 -13.08 7.61 -2.41
C LEU A 98 -12.88 9.13 -2.49
N MET A 99 -13.00 9.71 -3.68
CA MET A 99 -12.83 11.14 -3.94
C MET A 99 -14.11 11.96 -3.74
N ASN A 100 -15.22 11.32 -3.35
CA ASN A 100 -16.49 11.99 -3.20
C ASN A 100 -16.46 12.95 -1.98
N ILE A 101 -17.32 13.96 -2.04
CA ILE A 101 -17.66 14.85 -0.92
C ILE A 101 -18.16 14.00 0.26
N ASP A 102 -18.98 12.99 -0.04
CA ASP A 102 -19.36 11.98 0.96
C ASP A 102 -18.16 11.11 1.33
N ARG A 103 -17.67 11.31 2.55
CA ARG A 103 -16.45 10.64 3.06
C ARG A 103 -16.69 9.23 3.59
N ARG A 104 -17.94 8.73 3.66
CA ARG A 104 -18.25 7.41 4.26
C ARG A 104 -17.36 6.29 3.70
N PHE A 105 -17.20 6.25 2.38
CA PHE A 105 -16.36 5.28 1.68
C PHE A 105 -14.85 5.46 1.98
N ALA A 106 -14.38 6.70 2.09
CA ALA A 106 -12.97 6.99 2.34
C ALA A 106 -12.57 6.75 3.81
N THR A 107 -13.52 6.92 4.73
CA THR A 107 -13.31 6.67 6.17
C THR A 107 -13.47 5.20 6.56
N ASP A 108 -14.16 4.40 5.73
CA ASP A 108 -14.35 2.98 6.01
C ASP A 108 -13.09 2.18 5.66
N LYS A 109 -12.36 1.77 6.70
CA LYS A 109 -11.10 1.04 6.57
C LYS A 109 -11.26 -0.29 5.85
N MET A 110 -12.39 -0.98 6.08
CA MET A 110 -12.66 -2.29 5.47
C MET A 110 -12.90 -2.15 3.98
N TYR A 111 -13.68 -1.14 3.58
CA TYR A 111 -13.92 -0.82 2.18
C TYR A 111 -12.62 -0.48 1.45
N VAL A 112 -11.79 0.42 2.01
CA VAL A 112 -10.50 0.78 1.40
C VAL A 112 -9.59 -0.43 1.24
N LEU A 113 -9.51 -1.30 2.25
CA LEU A 113 -8.68 -2.51 2.21
C LEU A 113 -9.18 -3.52 1.17
N VAL A 114 -10.48 -3.82 1.16
CA VAL A 114 -11.09 -4.75 0.20
C VAL A 114 -10.93 -4.25 -1.23
N VAL A 115 -11.18 -2.96 -1.47
CA VAL A 115 -10.99 -2.35 -2.80
C VAL A 115 -9.52 -2.49 -3.23
N ALA A 116 -8.57 -2.24 -2.33
CA ALA A 116 -7.15 -2.41 -2.63
C ALA A 116 -6.82 -3.87 -3.00
N SER A 117 -7.29 -4.84 -2.23
CA SER A 117 -7.08 -6.27 -2.48
C SER A 117 -7.71 -6.74 -3.79
N ILE A 118 -8.93 -6.29 -4.11
CA ILE A 118 -9.58 -6.66 -5.39
C ILE A 118 -8.82 -6.06 -6.58
N ILE A 119 -8.38 -4.80 -6.47
CA ILE A 119 -7.58 -4.17 -7.53
C ILE A 119 -6.25 -4.91 -7.72
N GLU A 120 -5.57 -5.29 -6.63
CA GLU A 120 -4.34 -6.06 -6.66
C GLU A 120 -4.57 -7.44 -7.30
N GLN A 121 -5.64 -8.14 -6.93
CA GLN A 121 -5.99 -9.43 -7.52
C GLN A 121 -6.30 -9.31 -9.02
N GLN A 122 -7.03 -8.28 -9.45
CA GLN A 122 -7.25 -8.02 -10.88
C GLN A 122 -5.93 -7.78 -11.63
N GLN A 123 -4.97 -7.08 -11.01
CA GLN A 123 -3.63 -6.89 -11.59
C GLN A 123 -2.87 -8.21 -11.68
N LEU A 124 -2.88 -9.02 -10.62
CA LEU A 124 -2.24 -10.34 -10.58
C LEU A 124 -2.79 -11.26 -11.68
N THR A 125 -4.12 -11.40 -11.76
CA THR A 125 -4.77 -12.22 -12.79
C THR A 125 -4.43 -11.72 -14.19
N SER A 126 -4.37 -10.40 -14.39
CA SER A 126 -3.99 -9.81 -15.67
C SER A 126 -2.54 -10.13 -16.04
N SER A 127 -1.59 -9.97 -15.11
CA SER A 127 -0.17 -10.28 -15.31
C SER A 127 0.04 -11.76 -15.62
N ILE A 128 -0.61 -12.67 -14.88
CA ILE A 128 -0.57 -14.12 -15.14
C ILE A 128 -1.13 -14.43 -16.54
N SER A 129 -2.26 -13.80 -16.91
CA SER A 129 -2.89 -14.02 -18.21
C SER A 129 -2.00 -13.55 -19.37
N VAL A 130 -1.27 -12.44 -19.22
CA VAL A 130 -0.28 -11.99 -20.20
C VAL A 130 0.83 -13.01 -20.34
N ALA A 131 1.34 -13.52 -19.22
CA ALA A 131 2.44 -14.46 -19.23
C ALA A 131 2.08 -15.82 -19.87
N LEU A 132 0.88 -16.33 -19.59
CA LEU A 132 0.35 -17.54 -20.23
C LEU A 132 0.15 -17.38 -21.74
N ARG A 133 -0.10 -16.16 -22.23
CA ARG A 133 -0.14 -15.89 -23.68
C ARG A 133 1.24 -15.83 -24.32
N GLN A 134 2.26 -15.48 -23.54
CA GLN A 134 3.65 -15.39 -24.01
C GLN A 134 4.38 -16.74 -23.95
N SER A 135 3.90 -17.72 -23.16
CA SER A 135 4.45 -19.07 -23.17
C SER A 135 4.14 -19.77 -24.49
N LYS A 136 5.20 -20.26 -25.15
CA LYS A 136 5.09 -21.02 -26.41
C LYS A 136 4.39 -22.38 -26.23
N GLU A 137 4.36 -22.89 -25.00
CA GLU A 137 3.71 -24.14 -24.64
C GLU A 137 2.31 -23.87 -24.07
N LYS A 138 1.36 -24.76 -24.36
CA LYS A 138 0.03 -24.75 -23.72
C LYS A 138 0.15 -25.29 -22.30
N ILE A 139 0.55 -24.42 -21.38
CA ILE A 139 0.71 -24.77 -19.97
C ILE A 139 -0.67 -24.67 -19.28
N ASN A 140 -1.11 -25.72 -18.59
CA ASN A 140 -2.36 -25.69 -17.83
C ASN A 140 -2.10 -25.18 -16.38
N CYS A 141 -3.16 -24.82 -15.63
CA CYS A 141 -3.00 -24.31 -14.25
C CYS A 141 -2.29 -25.28 -13.29
N LYS A 142 -2.42 -26.59 -13.51
CA LYS A 142 -1.77 -27.63 -12.70
C LYS A 142 -0.28 -27.70 -12.99
N ASP A 143 0.11 -27.52 -14.24
CA ASP A 143 1.52 -27.46 -14.65
C ASP A 143 2.20 -26.21 -14.06
N VAL A 144 1.51 -25.06 -14.04
CA VAL A 144 1.99 -23.84 -13.36
C VAL A 144 2.16 -24.07 -11.85
N LEU A 145 1.23 -24.76 -11.20
CA LEU A 145 1.33 -25.09 -9.78
C LEU A 145 2.52 -26.02 -9.50
N ASN A 146 2.71 -27.04 -10.34
CA ASN A 146 3.85 -27.95 -10.24
C ASN A 146 5.17 -27.21 -10.47
N LEU A 147 5.19 -26.26 -11.41
CA LEU A 147 6.31 -25.38 -11.69
C LEU A 147 6.69 -24.56 -10.43
N LEU A 148 5.69 -23.93 -9.80
CA LEU A 148 5.83 -23.16 -8.56
C LEU A 148 6.36 -24.00 -7.39
N GLN A 149 5.97 -25.26 -7.31
CA GLN A 149 6.42 -26.19 -6.27
C GLN A 149 7.80 -26.80 -6.57
N SER A 150 8.26 -26.72 -7.82
CA SER A 150 9.48 -27.41 -8.26
C SER A 150 10.80 -26.70 -7.88
N ASN A 151 10.76 -25.53 -7.21
CA ASN A 151 11.94 -24.77 -6.74
C ASN A 151 13.02 -24.51 -7.82
N LYS A 152 12.68 -24.62 -9.10
CA LYS A 152 13.61 -24.35 -10.20
C LYS A 152 13.80 -22.85 -10.37
N THR A 153 15.05 -22.40 -10.40
CA THR A 153 15.45 -20.99 -10.48
C THR A 153 14.98 -20.27 -11.74
N SER A 154 14.82 -20.97 -12.87
CA SER A 154 14.28 -20.40 -14.12
C SER A 154 12.85 -19.90 -13.98
N ASP A 155 12.06 -20.58 -13.15
CA ASP A 155 10.62 -20.36 -13.03
C ASP A 155 10.37 -19.15 -12.10
N HIS A 156 11.20 -18.99 -11.08
CA HIS A 156 11.23 -17.78 -10.24
C HIS A 156 11.55 -16.50 -11.04
N ILE A 157 12.34 -16.57 -12.11
CA ILE A 157 12.65 -15.40 -12.96
C ILE A 157 11.42 -14.99 -13.77
N LEU A 158 10.69 -15.95 -14.34
CA LEU A 158 9.42 -15.72 -15.02
C LEU A 158 8.38 -15.12 -14.06
N PHE A 159 8.22 -15.66 -12.86
CA PHE A 159 7.29 -15.08 -11.88
C PHE A 159 7.72 -13.68 -11.40
N SER A 160 9.01 -13.46 -11.17
CA SER A 160 9.53 -12.14 -10.80
C SER A 160 9.30 -11.10 -11.90
N SER A 161 9.46 -11.48 -13.18
CA SER A 161 9.18 -10.60 -14.31
C SER A 161 7.68 -10.33 -14.49
N MET A 162 6.81 -11.34 -14.30
CA MET A 162 5.35 -11.18 -14.35
C MET A 162 4.84 -10.21 -13.28
N LEU A 163 5.36 -10.32 -12.06
CA LEU A 163 4.96 -9.47 -10.93
C LEU A 163 5.69 -8.12 -10.90
N SER A 164 6.55 -7.86 -11.89
CA SER A 164 7.38 -6.67 -11.92
C SER A 164 6.61 -5.38 -12.17
N GLU A 165 5.37 -5.47 -12.68
CA GLU A 165 4.48 -4.34 -12.86
C GLU A 165 3.66 -4.00 -11.59
N ILE A 166 3.58 -4.94 -10.64
CA ILE A 166 2.75 -4.79 -9.45
C ILE A 166 3.61 -4.22 -8.32
N ARG A 167 3.27 -3.01 -7.90
CA ARG A 167 4.00 -2.30 -6.84
C ARG A 167 3.91 -3.06 -5.52
N GLY A 168 5.05 -3.26 -4.86
CA GLY A 168 5.15 -3.98 -3.59
C GLY A 168 5.83 -5.35 -3.73
N TYR A 169 5.79 -5.93 -4.93
CA TYR A 169 6.47 -7.19 -5.22
C TYR A 169 7.97 -7.00 -5.45
N ALA A 170 8.76 -8.05 -5.18
CA ALA A 170 10.21 -8.02 -5.30
C ALA A 170 10.67 -7.67 -6.73
N GLY A 171 10.00 -8.18 -7.76
CA GLY A 171 10.31 -7.88 -9.17
C GLY A 171 10.16 -6.39 -9.51
N TYR A 172 9.13 -5.73 -8.97
CA TYR A 172 8.93 -4.29 -9.16
C TYR A 172 10.10 -3.50 -8.55
N TRP A 173 10.49 -3.85 -7.32
CA TRP A 173 11.60 -3.18 -6.64
C TRP A 173 12.95 -3.47 -7.29
N TYR A 174 13.13 -4.67 -7.84
CA TYR A 174 14.30 -4.99 -8.65
C TYR A 174 14.39 -4.06 -9.85
N ASN A 175 13.31 -3.90 -10.62
CA ASN A 175 13.29 -2.99 -11.78
C ASN A 175 13.57 -1.54 -11.38
N VAL A 176 12.94 -1.04 -10.31
CA VAL A 176 13.21 0.30 -9.79
C VAL A 176 14.68 0.48 -9.41
N ALA A 177 15.28 -0.54 -8.77
CA ALA A 177 16.70 -0.52 -8.42
C ALA A 177 17.61 -0.55 -9.64
N GLN A 178 17.29 -1.32 -10.69
CA GLN A 178 18.07 -1.33 -11.93
C GLN A 178 18.01 0.02 -12.65
N VAL A 179 16.83 0.65 -12.69
CA VAL A 179 16.67 2.01 -13.24
C VAL A 179 17.50 3.03 -12.46
N LEU A 180 17.48 2.97 -11.12
CA LEU A 180 18.31 3.87 -10.33
C LEU A 180 19.82 3.61 -10.53
N ARG A 181 20.24 2.35 -10.66
CA ARG A 181 21.62 1.99 -10.99
C ARG A 181 22.04 2.51 -12.36
N SER A 182 21.17 2.44 -13.37
CA SER A 182 21.49 2.96 -14.70
C SER A 182 21.65 4.47 -14.67
N PHE A 183 20.85 5.20 -13.89
CA PHE A 183 21.06 6.64 -13.66
C PHE A 183 22.42 6.92 -13.03
N CYS A 184 22.82 6.14 -12.03
CA CYS A 184 24.15 6.28 -11.42
C CYS A 184 25.29 5.96 -12.40
N GLN A 185 25.10 5.03 -13.35
CA GLN A 185 26.10 4.71 -14.37
C GLN A 185 26.21 5.81 -15.44
N VAL A 186 25.09 6.39 -15.85
CA VAL A 186 25.04 7.41 -16.91
C VAL A 186 25.43 8.80 -16.41
N PHE A 187 24.90 9.20 -15.24
CA PHE A 187 25.09 10.54 -14.69
C PHE A 187 26.13 10.60 -13.57
N GLY A 188 26.72 9.46 -13.19
CA GLY A 188 27.61 9.35 -12.05
C GLY A 188 26.87 9.39 -10.71
N LYS A 189 27.60 9.68 -9.62
CA LYS A 189 27.03 9.81 -8.28
C LYS A 189 26.05 10.99 -8.23
N ALA A 190 24.89 10.79 -7.60
CA ALA A 190 23.94 11.87 -7.37
C ALA A 190 24.59 12.99 -6.53
N THR A 191 24.38 14.24 -6.94
CA THR A 191 24.88 15.42 -6.23
C THR A 191 24.19 15.56 -4.88
N TRP A 192 22.88 15.33 -4.83
CA TRP A 192 22.09 15.41 -3.60
C TRP A 192 21.27 14.15 -3.38
N PHE A 193 21.24 13.71 -2.12
CA PHE A 193 20.24 12.79 -1.59
C PHE A 193 19.38 13.55 -0.57
N VAL A 194 18.10 13.72 -0.89
CA VAL A 194 17.17 14.55 -0.10
C VAL A 194 16.00 13.70 0.35
N THR A 195 15.60 13.84 1.61
CA THR A 195 14.37 13.20 2.13
C THR A 195 13.37 14.28 2.53
N PHE A 196 12.16 14.20 1.98
CA PHE A 196 11.04 15.06 2.37
C PHE A 196 10.11 14.31 3.30
N SER A 197 10.09 14.74 4.57
CA SER A 197 9.21 14.21 5.61
C SER A 197 8.05 15.18 5.90
N PRO A 198 6.86 14.67 6.20
CA PRO A 198 5.71 15.51 6.48
C PRO A 198 5.75 16.09 7.91
N ASN A 199 5.49 17.39 8.05
CA ASN A 199 5.27 18.03 9.36
C ASN A 199 3.78 18.25 9.60
N ILE A 200 3.04 17.16 9.85
CA ILE A 200 1.58 17.23 9.96
C ILE A 200 1.10 18.04 11.16
N ARG A 201 1.89 18.15 12.23
CA ARG A 201 1.58 19.00 13.40
C ARG A 201 1.67 20.49 13.05
N GLY A 202 2.68 20.90 12.28
CA GLY A 202 2.86 22.32 11.93
C GLY A 202 2.05 22.80 10.72
N TRP A 203 1.40 21.91 9.96
CA TRP A 203 0.70 22.29 8.74
C TRP A 203 -0.72 22.77 9.01
N LEU A 204 -0.86 24.05 9.38
CA LEU A 204 -2.18 24.68 9.61
C LEU A 204 -3.12 24.55 8.41
N ALA A 205 -2.60 24.58 7.18
CA ALA A 205 -3.42 24.35 5.98
C ALA A 205 -3.96 22.91 5.88
N LEU A 206 -3.23 21.92 6.39
CA LEU A 206 -3.72 20.54 6.50
C LEU A 206 -4.83 20.46 7.55
N HIS A 207 -4.62 21.09 8.71
CA HIS A 207 -5.62 21.13 9.79
C HIS A 207 -6.93 21.75 9.30
N ARG A 208 -6.85 22.89 8.58
CA ARG A 208 -8.01 23.53 7.95
C ARG A 208 -8.72 22.59 6.99
N SER A 209 -8.01 21.89 6.11
CA SER A 209 -8.63 20.91 5.19
C SER A 209 -9.41 19.83 5.94
N TYR A 210 -8.85 19.26 7.01
CA TYR A 210 -9.57 18.28 7.82
C TYR A 210 -10.76 18.91 8.57
N ALA A 211 -10.60 20.11 9.11
CA ALA A 211 -11.65 20.81 9.84
C ALA A 211 -12.84 21.15 8.94
N GLU A 212 -12.60 21.61 7.71
CA GLU A 212 -13.63 21.91 6.71
C GLU A 212 -14.36 20.65 6.24
N ILE A 213 -13.61 19.58 5.92
CA ILE A 213 -14.19 18.34 5.39
C ILE A 213 -14.98 17.57 6.46
N HIS A 214 -14.44 17.48 7.68
CA HIS A 214 -15.09 16.72 8.77
C HIS A 214 -15.95 17.58 9.69
N ARG A 215 -15.98 18.91 9.49
CA ARG A 215 -16.74 19.86 10.31
C ARG A 215 -16.44 19.71 11.81
N CYS A 216 -15.17 19.59 12.15
CA CYS A 216 -14.69 19.43 13.52
C CYS A 216 -13.45 20.31 13.78
N ILE A 217 -13.11 20.50 15.05
CA ILE A 217 -11.89 21.21 15.43
C ILE A 217 -10.70 20.28 15.19
N VAL A 218 -9.69 20.77 14.48
CA VAL A 218 -8.45 20.02 14.18
C VAL A 218 -7.27 20.87 14.56
N ASP A 219 -6.35 20.29 15.32
CA ASP A 219 -5.14 20.93 15.82
C ASP A 219 -3.95 19.95 15.81
N GLU A 220 -2.82 20.39 16.34
CA GLU A 220 -1.60 19.59 16.44
C GLU A 220 -1.73 18.33 17.31
N ASN A 221 -2.69 18.31 18.22
CA ASN A 221 -2.88 17.23 19.19
C ASN A 221 -3.71 16.09 18.59
N ASN A 222 -4.72 16.41 17.77
CA ASN A 222 -5.63 15.43 17.20
C ASN A 222 -5.36 15.07 15.72
N ILE A 223 -4.41 15.74 15.05
CA ILE A 223 -4.18 15.54 13.62
C ILE A 223 -3.81 14.10 13.25
N TYR A 224 -3.08 13.38 14.10
CA TYR A 224 -2.71 11.98 13.84
C TYR A 224 -3.95 11.08 13.76
N ASP A 225 -4.91 11.26 14.67
CA ASP A 225 -6.15 10.51 14.68
C ASP A 225 -7.02 10.84 13.46
N MET A 226 -7.02 12.11 13.05
CA MET A 226 -7.71 12.57 11.84
C MET A 226 -7.11 11.95 10.58
N VAL A 227 -5.78 11.88 10.49
CA VAL A 227 -5.08 11.21 9.37
C VAL A 227 -5.36 9.71 9.37
N ALA A 228 -5.35 9.06 10.53
CA ALA A 228 -5.67 7.63 10.65
C ALA A 228 -7.15 7.31 10.32
N LYS A 229 -8.06 8.27 10.54
CA LYS A 229 -9.49 8.17 10.22
C LYS A 229 -9.76 8.34 8.72
N ASP A 230 -9.11 9.30 8.08
CA ASP A 230 -9.24 9.57 6.63
C ASP A 230 -7.85 9.85 6.03
N PRO A 231 -7.11 8.80 5.63
CA PRO A 231 -5.73 8.96 5.12
C PRO A 231 -5.68 9.57 3.72
N LEU A 232 -6.80 9.64 3.00
CA LEU A 232 -6.82 10.13 1.63
C LEU A 232 -6.54 11.64 1.56
N ILE A 233 -7.07 12.40 2.51
CA ILE A 233 -6.87 13.86 2.60
C ILE A 233 -5.37 14.16 2.73
N PHE A 234 -4.71 13.53 3.71
CA PHE A 234 -3.27 13.64 3.90
C PHE A 234 -2.47 13.21 2.67
N THR A 235 -2.78 12.03 2.10
CA THR A 235 -2.06 11.50 0.93
C THR A 235 -2.08 12.49 -0.24
N ARG A 236 -3.23 13.12 -0.48
CA ARG A 236 -3.38 14.13 -1.54
C ARG A 236 -2.67 15.44 -1.20
N PHE A 237 -2.80 15.90 0.04
CA PHE A 237 -2.14 17.11 0.50
C PHE A 237 -0.62 17.00 0.40
N PHE A 238 -0.06 15.88 0.87
CA PHE A 238 1.36 15.60 0.79
C PHE A 238 1.83 15.50 -0.67
N GLN A 239 1.09 14.81 -1.54
CA GLN A 239 1.39 14.76 -2.97
C GLN A 239 1.40 16.15 -3.62
N GLY A 240 0.43 17.01 -3.27
CA GLY A 240 0.36 18.38 -3.77
C GLY A 240 1.60 19.20 -3.38
N ARG A 241 2.05 19.07 -2.13
CA ARG A 241 3.28 19.72 -1.64
C ARG A 241 4.52 19.18 -2.34
N LEU A 242 4.66 17.86 -2.45
CA LEU A 242 5.78 17.25 -3.20
C LEU A 242 5.82 17.74 -4.65
N ASN A 243 4.67 17.81 -5.33
CA ASN A 243 4.59 18.32 -6.71
C ASN A 243 5.00 19.80 -6.80
N ALA A 244 4.65 20.62 -5.81
CA ALA A 244 5.06 22.02 -5.76
C ALA A 244 6.58 22.15 -5.57
N ILE A 245 7.16 21.41 -4.62
CA ILE A 245 8.60 21.36 -4.38
C ILE A 245 9.33 20.86 -5.64
N TRP A 246 8.84 19.78 -6.25
CA TRP A 246 9.46 19.19 -7.43
C TRP A 246 9.46 20.15 -8.62
N ARG A 247 8.35 20.87 -8.84
CA ARG A 247 8.26 21.91 -9.86
C ARG A 247 9.22 23.06 -9.60
N PHE A 248 9.36 23.48 -8.34
CA PHE A 248 10.30 24.54 -7.97
C PHE A 248 11.76 24.11 -8.20
N ILE A 249 12.13 22.90 -7.81
CA ILE A 249 13.48 22.34 -8.02
C ILE A 249 13.84 22.29 -9.51
N HIS A 250 12.88 21.98 -10.38
CA HIS A 250 13.06 21.90 -11.84
C HIS A 250 12.75 23.21 -12.58
N SER A 251 12.48 24.30 -11.85
CA SER A 251 12.17 25.60 -12.46
C SER A 251 13.42 26.34 -12.92
N ASP A 252 13.23 27.35 -13.77
CA ASP A 252 14.31 28.21 -14.27
C ASP A 252 15.02 29.01 -13.16
N ALA A 253 14.42 29.09 -11.97
CA ALA A 253 15.08 29.66 -10.79
C ALA A 253 16.30 28.83 -10.33
N GLN A 254 16.40 27.56 -10.76
CA GLN A 254 17.52 26.66 -10.48
C GLN A 254 17.99 26.72 -9.01
N PRO A 255 17.10 26.51 -8.02
CA PRO A 255 17.39 26.80 -6.61
C PRO A 255 18.53 25.95 -6.02
N LEU A 256 18.82 24.80 -6.66
CA LEU A 256 19.91 23.90 -6.31
C LEU A 256 20.95 23.77 -7.45
N GLY A 257 20.88 24.66 -8.45
CA GLY A 257 21.57 24.56 -9.74
C GLY A 257 20.73 23.86 -10.83
N GLN A 258 21.27 23.78 -12.04
CA GLN A 258 20.59 23.14 -13.17
C GLN A 258 20.49 21.62 -12.97
N VAL A 259 19.27 21.12 -12.77
CA VAL A 259 19.00 19.68 -12.64
C VAL A 259 19.10 18.99 -14.00
N ILE A 260 20.04 18.07 -14.16
CA ILE A 260 20.18 17.22 -15.37
C ILE A 260 19.24 16.03 -15.27
N HIS A 261 19.19 15.42 -14.09
CA HIS A 261 18.38 14.24 -13.85
C HIS A 261 17.89 14.22 -12.41
N SER A 262 16.76 13.55 -12.20
CA SER A 262 16.16 13.42 -10.88
C SER A 262 15.36 12.14 -10.78
N PHE A 263 15.35 11.57 -9.58
CA PHE A 263 14.57 10.39 -9.25
C PHE A 263 13.98 10.58 -7.87
N TYR A 264 12.73 10.15 -7.66
CA TYR A 264 12.21 10.05 -6.30
C TYR A 264 11.29 8.85 -6.13
N ARG A 265 11.22 8.39 -4.89
CA ARG A 265 10.35 7.31 -4.44
C ARG A 265 9.63 7.74 -3.18
N LYS A 266 8.36 7.34 -3.06
CA LYS A 266 7.59 7.45 -1.83
C LYS A 266 7.62 6.15 -1.04
N GLU A 267 7.74 6.26 0.26
CA GLU A 267 7.81 5.15 1.20
C GLU A 267 6.99 5.49 2.45
N TYR A 268 6.48 4.47 3.13
CA TYR A 268 5.78 4.61 4.39
C TYR A 268 6.74 4.22 5.52
N GLN A 269 6.92 5.11 6.50
CA GLN A 269 7.66 4.83 7.72
C GLN A 269 6.83 4.01 8.72
N GLU A 270 7.44 3.53 9.79
CA GLU A 270 6.77 2.79 10.88
C GLU A 270 5.60 3.57 11.51
N ASN A 271 5.65 4.91 11.48
CA ASN A 271 4.56 5.78 11.90
C ASN A 271 3.41 5.90 10.88
N SER A 272 3.45 5.10 9.80
CA SER A 272 2.47 5.05 8.71
C SER A 272 2.30 6.35 7.90
N LEU A 273 3.19 7.33 8.08
CA LEU A 273 3.21 8.53 7.25
C LEU A 273 4.13 8.32 6.05
N THR A 274 3.73 8.90 4.92
CA THR A 274 4.52 8.84 3.69
C THR A 274 5.64 9.86 3.72
N HIS A 275 6.86 9.45 3.40
CA HIS A 275 7.99 10.33 3.07
C HIS A 275 8.44 10.09 1.64
N ALA A 276 9.22 11.02 1.09
CA ALA A 276 9.83 10.88 -0.23
C ALA A 276 11.35 10.93 -0.16
N HIS A 277 12.01 9.94 -0.72
CA HIS A 277 13.46 9.93 -0.94
C HIS A 277 13.75 10.36 -2.37
N CYS A 278 14.67 11.29 -2.53
CA CYS A 278 14.97 11.96 -3.79
C CYS A 278 16.48 11.92 -4.07
N PHE A 279 16.83 11.66 -5.32
CA PHE A 279 18.17 11.80 -5.87
C PHE A 279 18.14 12.91 -6.93
N LEU A 280 19.09 13.83 -6.87
CA LEU A 280 19.22 14.93 -7.82
C LEU A 280 20.65 14.97 -8.38
N TRP A 281 20.77 15.06 -9.70
CA TRP A 281 22.02 15.27 -10.43
C TRP A 281 22.05 16.68 -10.98
N ILE A 282 23.00 17.49 -10.50
CA ILE A 282 23.14 18.89 -10.86
C ILE A 282 24.31 19.05 -11.83
N LYS A 283 24.13 19.87 -12.87
CA LYS A 283 25.18 20.16 -13.84
C LYS A 283 26.39 20.83 -13.20
N GLY A 284 27.58 20.33 -13.51
CA GLY A 284 28.84 20.94 -13.09
C GLY A 284 29.37 20.50 -11.72
N ASN A 285 28.64 19.65 -10.99
CA ASN A 285 29.10 19.08 -9.73
C ASN A 285 29.57 17.63 -9.93
N PHE A 286 30.69 17.45 -10.64
CA PHE A 286 31.44 16.20 -10.63
C PHE A 286 32.61 16.38 -9.65
N VAL A 287 32.45 15.86 -8.43
CA VAL A 287 33.58 15.58 -7.52
C VAL A 287 33.91 14.11 -7.63
#